data_AF-A0A962IER5-F1
#
_entry.id   AF-A0A962IER5-F1
#
_cell.length_a   1.000
_cell.length_b   1.000
_cell.length_c   1.000
_cell.angle_alpha   90.00
_cell.angle_beta   90.00
_cell.angle_gamma   90.00
#
_symmetry.space_group_name_H-M   'P 1'
#
loop_
_entity.id
_entity.type
_entity.pdbx_description
1 polymer ?
#
loop_
_entity_poly.entity_id
_entity_poly.type
_entity_poly.pdbx_seq_one_letter_code
_entity_poly.pdbx_strand_id
1 'polypeptide(L)'
;MVCADASAYFNSSSPMGTNTNEVLEYDSSVPFIDLFKASLPFREAAPYLTKGRVDYDRYGWPTYIAPGGEAGTRLISKLHENAIPRGYYVVLYDGDGKLEYGLDAKLVQGQKGRDVIMLDPGKDKEYNAKVVIKSSNPQNPLRNIRVLPSGGICAGNPFERVNSAGQCKGDYLDFEHNYAKIIFNPDYLTFMRDYKVIRFMNMGGVTRNPIRDWADRSLVDDATWGGAEGIRGAPLEIMVELANRLHADAWFNIPHAASNDYITHFARYVKNNLNPGLKVYVEYSNETWNGIFSQHAYMKQGGKKLGLTSDAPHIAGWKFYAKRSVEIFDIFEQVFGSRDRLIRVLAGLTGSTEMTETMLGYENAYQHTDAFAVAPYVFGDYDALRKARSVNQVFQIMQDRRY
;
A
#
# COMPACT_ATOMS: atom_id res chain seq x y z
N MET A 1 11.23 -25.87 -29.82
CA MET A 1 11.65 -25.90 -28.41
C MET A 1 12.88 -25.00 -28.31
N VAL A 2 12.67 -23.73 -28.00
CA VAL A 2 13.75 -22.77 -27.78
C VAL A 2 13.80 -22.59 -26.26
N CYS A 3 14.87 -23.09 -25.64
CA CYS A 3 15.17 -22.78 -24.25
C CYS A 3 15.32 -21.25 -24.15
N ALA A 4 14.35 -20.60 -23.51
CA ALA A 4 14.59 -19.28 -22.97
C ALA A 4 15.60 -19.48 -21.83
N ASP A 5 16.79 -18.91 -21.98
CA ASP A 5 17.73 -18.76 -20.88
C ASP A 5 16.97 -18.17 -19.69
N ALA A 6 16.91 -18.92 -18.59
CA ALA A 6 16.36 -18.44 -17.33
C ALA A 6 17.34 -17.40 -16.79
N SER A 7 17.21 -16.15 -17.24
CA SER A 7 17.83 -15.03 -16.56
C SER A 7 17.33 -15.07 -15.12
N ALA A 8 18.23 -15.33 -14.17
CA ALA A 8 17.89 -15.34 -12.77
C ALA A 8 17.28 -13.98 -12.39
N TYR A 9 16.06 -13.98 -11.83
CA TYR A 9 15.45 -12.76 -11.29
C TYR A 9 16.33 -12.19 -10.16
N PHE A 10 16.29 -10.87 -9.96
CA PHE A 10 17.14 -10.15 -9.00
C PHE A 10 17.12 -10.77 -7.59
N ASN A 11 15.95 -11.19 -7.11
CA ASN A 11 15.74 -11.76 -5.78
C ASN A 11 15.84 -13.30 -5.71
N SER A 12 16.25 -13.99 -6.78
CA SER A 12 16.18 -15.45 -6.87
C SER A 12 16.90 -16.19 -5.73
N SER A 13 17.97 -15.61 -5.18
CA SER A 13 18.73 -16.12 -4.03
C SER A 13 18.55 -15.30 -2.75
N SER A 14 17.63 -14.33 -2.73
CA SER A 14 17.47 -13.42 -1.59
C SER A 14 16.79 -14.15 -0.41
N PRO A 15 17.39 -14.13 0.79
CA PRO A 15 16.75 -14.67 1.99
C PRO A 15 15.81 -13.65 2.66
N MET A 16 15.70 -12.43 2.11
CA MET A 16 15.02 -11.32 2.76
C MET A 16 13.61 -11.12 2.22
N GLY A 17 12.70 -10.78 3.13
CA GLY A 17 11.42 -10.17 2.81
C GLY A 17 11.34 -8.76 3.38
N THR A 18 10.41 -7.96 2.86
CA THR A 18 10.15 -6.61 3.38
C THR A 18 8.65 -6.34 3.45
N ASN A 19 8.25 -5.40 4.31
CA ASN A 19 6.92 -4.79 4.19
C ASN A 19 6.97 -3.70 3.11
N THR A 20 5.85 -3.51 2.42
CA THR A 20 5.62 -2.25 1.71
C THR A 20 5.46 -1.10 2.72
N ASN A 21 5.51 0.15 2.27
CA ASN A 21 5.04 1.26 3.10
C ASN A 21 3.52 1.50 2.91
N GLU A 22 2.96 2.36 3.75
CA GLU A 22 1.58 2.85 3.64
C GLU A 22 1.42 3.78 2.44
N VAL A 23 0.22 3.83 1.85
CA VAL A 23 -0.09 4.79 0.78
C VAL A 23 -0.49 6.12 1.39
N LEU A 24 0.45 7.06 1.49
CA LEU A 24 0.28 8.36 2.17
C LEU A 24 0.98 9.47 1.41
N GLU A 25 0.46 10.69 1.50
CA GLU A 25 0.99 11.85 0.76
C GLU A 25 2.35 12.35 1.30
N TYR A 26 2.79 11.80 2.42
CA TYR A 26 4.09 12.04 3.08
C TYR A 26 4.98 10.80 3.08
N ASP A 27 4.62 9.75 2.35
CA ASP A 27 5.47 8.57 2.22
C ASP A 27 6.64 8.83 1.25
N SER A 28 7.86 8.80 1.79
CA SER A 28 9.10 8.92 1.02
C SER A 28 9.42 7.77 0.07
N SER A 29 8.70 6.65 0.13
CA SER A 29 8.90 5.53 -0.80
C SER A 29 8.30 5.79 -2.19
N VAL A 30 7.31 6.68 -2.29
CA VAL A 30 6.65 7.13 -3.53
C VAL A 30 6.42 5.98 -4.52
N PRO A 31 5.57 5.00 -4.16
CA PRO A 31 5.51 3.73 -4.89
C PRO A 31 4.92 3.86 -6.30
N PHE A 32 4.10 4.87 -6.55
CA PHE A 32 3.34 5.02 -7.79
C PHE A 32 3.91 6.14 -8.67
N ILE A 33 3.84 5.97 -10.00
CA ILE A 33 4.24 7.04 -10.93
C ILE A 33 3.24 8.21 -10.91
N ASP A 34 1.96 7.90 -10.67
CA ASP A 34 0.91 8.88 -10.47
C ASP A 34 0.88 9.30 -9.00
N LEU A 35 1.41 10.49 -8.74
CA LEU A 35 1.48 11.03 -7.38
C LEU A 35 0.09 11.27 -6.78
N PHE A 36 -0.95 11.39 -7.61
CA PHE A 36 -2.31 11.61 -7.12
C PHE A 36 -2.86 10.40 -6.35
N LYS A 37 -2.37 9.18 -6.62
CA LYS A 37 -2.84 7.94 -5.97
C LYS A 37 -2.50 7.84 -4.49
N ALA A 38 -1.56 8.63 -4.00
CA ALA A 38 -1.23 8.73 -2.58
C ALA A 38 -1.80 9.99 -1.91
N SER A 39 -2.54 10.81 -2.64
CA SER A 39 -3.04 12.10 -2.14
C SER A 39 -4.08 11.92 -1.04
N LEU A 40 -4.24 12.92 -0.17
CA LEU A 40 -5.29 12.90 0.86
C LEU A 40 -6.68 12.94 0.18
N PRO A 41 -7.65 12.06 0.52
CA PRO A 41 -8.98 12.13 -0.05
C PRO A 41 -9.61 13.51 0.14
N PHE A 42 -10.26 14.05 -0.89
CA PHE A 42 -10.89 15.39 -0.85
C PHE A 42 -11.82 15.56 0.36
N ARG A 43 -12.58 14.51 0.71
CA ARG A 43 -13.49 14.51 1.87
C ARG A 43 -12.73 14.65 3.21
N GLU A 44 -11.58 14.00 3.33
CA GLU A 44 -10.76 14.03 4.55
C GLU A 44 -9.96 15.33 4.69
N ALA A 45 -9.82 16.09 3.60
CA ALA A 45 -9.14 17.38 3.61
C ALA A 45 -10.01 18.54 4.13
N ALA A 46 -11.28 18.28 4.49
CA ALA A 46 -12.18 19.25 5.09
C ALA A 46 -11.84 19.50 6.58
N PRO A 47 -12.05 20.72 7.11
CA PRO A 47 -12.51 21.93 6.42
C PRO A 47 -11.37 22.76 5.80
N TYR A 48 -10.12 22.28 5.89
CA TYR A 48 -8.94 23.11 5.63
C TYR A 48 -8.66 23.35 4.14
N LEU A 49 -8.74 22.29 3.33
CA LEU A 49 -8.55 22.36 1.87
C LEU A 49 -9.86 22.17 1.11
N THR A 50 -10.81 21.43 1.67
CA THR A 50 -12.17 21.30 1.13
C THR A 50 -13.12 22.17 1.94
N LYS A 51 -13.83 23.08 1.28
CA LYS A 51 -14.70 24.08 1.90
C LYS A 51 -16.08 24.08 1.27
N GLY A 52 -17.08 24.40 2.10
CA GLY A 52 -18.48 24.37 1.70
C GLY A 52 -18.98 22.94 1.50
N ARG A 53 -20.20 22.81 0.95
CA ARG A 53 -20.78 21.50 0.64
C ARG A 53 -20.18 20.96 -0.67
N VAL A 54 -19.65 19.75 -0.59
CA VAL A 54 -19.16 18.98 -1.73
C VAL A 54 -19.79 17.60 -1.70
N ASP A 55 -20.40 17.20 -2.81
CA ASP A 55 -20.91 15.84 -2.99
C ASP A 55 -19.91 15.03 -3.84
N TYR A 56 -19.86 13.72 -3.64
CA TYR A 56 -18.85 12.84 -4.23
C TYR A 56 -19.51 11.64 -4.91
N ASP A 57 -18.88 11.11 -5.95
CA ASP A 57 -19.20 9.78 -6.46
C ASP A 57 -18.63 8.67 -5.56
N ARG A 58 -18.87 7.41 -5.95
CA ARG A 58 -18.38 6.23 -5.22
C ARG A 58 -16.85 6.09 -5.21
N TYR A 59 -16.14 6.73 -6.13
CA TYR A 59 -14.70 6.67 -6.28
C TYR A 59 -14.01 7.84 -5.55
N GLY A 60 -14.77 8.73 -4.92
CA GLY A 60 -14.26 9.87 -4.19
C GLY A 60 -14.02 11.13 -5.04
N TRP A 61 -14.50 11.16 -6.29
CA TRP A 61 -14.43 12.35 -7.12
C TRP A 61 -15.55 13.34 -6.79
N PRO A 62 -15.27 14.65 -6.65
CA PRO A 62 -16.31 15.67 -6.47
C PRO A 62 -17.26 15.76 -7.67
N THR A 63 -18.54 15.50 -7.45
CA THR A 63 -19.59 15.60 -8.49
C THR A 63 -20.36 16.92 -8.43
N TYR A 64 -20.37 17.56 -7.25
CA TYR A 64 -20.98 18.88 -7.06
C TYR A 64 -20.19 19.66 -6.01
N ILE A 65 -20.00 20.96 -6.26
CA ILE A 65 -19.40 21.92 -5.33
C ILE A 65 -20.37 23.09 -5.22
N ALA A 66 -20.83 23.38 -3.99
CA ALA A 66 -21.74 24.49 -3.75
C ALA A 66 -21.10 25.84 -4.10
N PRO A 67 -21.89 26.87 -4.48
CA PRO A 67 -21.36 28.21 -4.75
C PRO A 67 -20.48 28.73 -3.61
N GLY A 68 -19.26 29.18 -3.94
CA GLY A 68 -18.26 29.65 -2.97
C GLY A 68 -17.46 28.53 -2.28
N GLY A 69 -17.77 27.26 -2.53
CA GLY A 69 -17.01 26.11 -2.06
C GLY A 69 -15.80 25.78 -2.94
N GLU A 70 -14.99 24.82 -2.46
CA GLU A 70 -13.87 24.23 -3.19
C GLU A 70 -13.59 22.82 -2.67
N ALA A 71 -13.06 21.94 -3.52
CA ALA A 71 -12.59 20.62 -3.10
C ALA A 71 -11.07 20.56 -3.27
N GLY A 72 -10.34 20.45 -2.16
CA GLY A 72 -8.88 20.46 -2.16
C GLY A 72 -8.29 19.15 -1.64
N THR A 73 -7.15 18.76 -2.17
CA THR A 73 -6.37 17.62 -1.69
C THR A 73 -4.93 18.05 -1.43
N ARG A 74 -4.32 17.43 -0.42
CA ARG A 74 -2.87 17.48 -0.22
C ARG A 74 -2.25 16.41 -1.10
N LEU A 75 -1.54 16.85 -2.14
CA LEU A 75 -0.89 15.97 -3.10
C LEU A 75 0.42 15.41 -2.53
N ILE A 76 1.22 16.28 -1.91
CA ILE A 76 2.51 15.95 -1.29
C ILE A 76 2.63 16.73 0.02
N SER A 77 3.20 16.09 1.05
CA SER A 77 3.43 16.70 2.36
C SER A 77 4.82 16.35 2.90
N LYS A 78 5.66 17.37 3.15
CA LYS A 78 6.98 17.22 3.79
C LYS A 78 7.87 16.14 3.19
N LEU A 79 7.80 15.99 1.87
CA LEU A 79 8.55 14.94 1.18
C LEU A 79 9.96 15.46 0.86
N HIS A 80 11.00 14.75 1.26
CA HIS A 80 12.39 15.18 1.03
C HIS A 80 12.68 15.46 -0.46
N GLU A 81 13.48 16.47 -0.78
CA GLU A 81 13.77 16.93 -2.15
C GLU A 81 14.31 15.84 -3.11
N ASN A 82 14.86 14.76 -2.55
CA ASN A 82 15.41 13.63 -3.32
C ASN A 82 14.41 12.49 -3.53
N ALA A 83 13.21 12.53 -2.95
CA ALA A 83 12.24 11.43 -3.09
C ALA A 83 11.50 11.43 -4.44
N ILE A 84 11.42 12.59 -5.10
CA ILE A 84 10.87 12.75 -6.45
C ILE A 84 11.74 13.73 -7.25
N PRO A 85 11.75 13.64 -8.59
CA PRO A 85 12.52 14.57 -9.40
C PRO A 85 11.93 15.98 -9.35
N ARG A 86 12.78 16.99 -9.13
CA ARG A 86 12.45 18.40 -9.38
C ARG A 86 12.17 18.62 -10.85
N GLY A 87 11.11 19.36 -11.18
CA GLY A 87 10.85 19.77 -12.56
C GLY A 87 9.38 19.82 -12.92
N TYR A 88 9.13 19.65 -14.22
CA TYR A 88 7.79 19.72 -14.79
C TYR A 88 7.04 18.39 -14.64
N TYR A 89 5.78 18.50 -14.25
CA TYR A 89 4.83 17.41 -14.14
C TYR A 89 3.62 17.70 -15.01
N VAL A 90 3.08 16.66 -15.62
CA VAL A 90 1.84 16.73 -16.39
C VAL A 90 0.70 16.35 -15.48
N VAL A 91 -0.35 17.17 -15.50
CA VAL A 91 -1.60 16.87 -14.80
C VAL A 91 -2.65 16.55 -15.85
N LEU A 92 -3.09 15.29 -15.92
CA LEU A 92 -4.16 14.86 -16.81
C LEU A 92 -5.47 14.80 -16.04
N TYR A 93 -6.59 15.19 -16.64
CA TYR A 93 -7.89 15.12 -16.01
C TYR A 93 -9.02 15.05 -17.04
N ASP A 94 -10.13 14.45 -16.64
CA ASP A 94 -11.38 14.46 -17.42
C ASP A 94 -12.33 15.50 -16.84
N GLY A 95 -13.26 16.00 -17.64
CA GLY A 95 -14.30 16.92 -17.20
C GLY A 95 -14.02 18.39 -17.50
N ASP A 96 -14.98 19.24 -17.15
CA ASP A 96 -14.88 20.70 -17.32
C ASP A 96 -14.89 21.38 -15.95
N GLY A 97 -13.95 22.30 -15.71
CA GLY A 97 -13.83 23.00 -14.45
C GLY A 97 -12.51 23.75 -14.34
N LYS A 98 -12.16 24.16 -13.12
CA LYS A 98 -10.92 24.89 -12.84
C LYS A 98 -10.12 24.19 -11.74
N LEU A 99 -8.92 23.76 -12.08
CA LEU A 99 -7.90 23.32 -11.13
C LEU A 99 -7.00 24.50 -10.75
N GLU A 100 -6.62 24.55 -9.47
CA GLU A 100 -5.58 25.42 -8.96
C GLU A 100 -4.54 24.60 -8.20
N TYR A 101 -3.29 25.03 -8.31
CA TYR A 101 -2.12 24.40 -7.69
C TYR A 101 -1.50 25.41 -6.74
N GLY A 102 -0.90 24.92 -5.66
CA GLY A 102 -0.22 25.82 -4.73
C GLY A 102 0.79 25.12 -3.84
N LEU A 103 1.35 25.91 -2.92
CA LEU A 103 2.58 25.59 -2.19
C LEU A 103 3.75 25.52 -3.19
N ASP A 104 4.43 24.39 -3.28
CA ASP A 104 5.57 24.18 -4.18
C ASP A 104 5.17 23.78 -5.60
N ALA A 105 3.85 23.69 -5.87
CA ALA A 105 3.28 23.45 -7.19
C ALA A 105 2.81 24.75 -7.84
N LYS A 106 3.27 25.01 -9.07
CA LYS A 106 2.87 26.20 -9.87
C LYS A 106 2.42 25.80 -11.26
N LEU A 107 1.25 26.30 -11.69
CA LEU A 107 0.80 26.15 -13.07
C LEU A 107 1.75 26.89 -14.02
N VAL A 108 2.20 26.21 -15.06
CA VAL A 108 3.08 26.76 -16.10
C VAL A 108 2.30 26.94 -17.40
N GLN A 109 1.51 25.93 -17.76
CA GLN A 109 0.69 25.93 -18.96
C GLN A 109 -0.59 25.14 -18.68
N GLY A 110 -1.73 25.64 -19.12
CA GLY A 110 -3.01 24.93 -19.02
C GLY A 110 -3.69 24.80 -20.38
N GLN A 111 -4.29 23.65 -20.61
CA GLN A 111 -5.16 23.37 -21.75
C GLN A 111 -6.26 22.39 -21.32
N LYS A 112 -7.31 22.26 -22.13
CA LYS A 112 -8.42 21.38 -21.77
C LYS A 112 -7.93 19.94 -21.54
N GLY A 113 -8.18 19.43 -20.33
CA GLY A 113 -7.85 18.06 -19.91
C GLY A 113 -6.37 17.81 -19.59
N ARG A 114 -5.52 18.85 -19.68
CA ARG A 114 -4.09 18.72 -19.44
C ARG A 114 -3.49 20.03 -18.96
N ASP A 115 -2.87 20.00 -17.79
CA ASP A 115 -2.00 21.07 -17.32
C ASP A 115 -0.54 20.62 -17.25
N VAL A 116 0.37 21.58 -17.25
CA VAL A 116 1.78 21.40 -16.89
C VAL A 116 2.06 22.24 -15.66
N ILE A 117 2.54 21.61 -14.61
CA ILE A 117 2.94 22.28 -13.37
C ILE A 117 4.45 22.15 -13.17
N MET A 118 5.07 23.13 -12.51
CA MET A 118 6.40 23.02 -11.95
C MET A 118 6.28 22.59 -10.48
N LEU A 119 6.96 21.51 -10.10
CA LEU A 119 7.21 21.13 -8.71
C LEU A 119 8.66 21.48 -8.34
N ASP A 120 8.81 22.41 -7.39
CA ASP A 120 10.11 22.95 -6.97
C ASP A 120 10.17 23.03 -5.44
N PRO A 121 11.03 22.24 -4.75
CA PRO A 121 10.96 22.13 -3.31
C PRO A 121 11.27 23.46 -2.63
N GLY A 122 10.69 23.65 -1.45
CA GLY A 122 10.92 24.84 -0.64
C GLY A 122 12.39 24.99 -0.22
N LYS A 123 12.71 26.14 0.40
CA LYS A 123 14.06 26.39 0.98
C LYS A 123 14.41 25.41 2.11
N ASP A 124 13.39 24.77 2.68
CA ASP A 124 13.48 23.70 3.68
C ASP A 124 13.88 22.34 3.09
N LYS A 125 14.04 22.24 1.76
CA LYS A 125 14.38 21.00 1.03
C LYS A 125 13.30 19.93 1.14
N GLU A 126 12.06 20.36 1.33
CA GLU A 126 10.89 19.51 1.31
C GLU A 126 9.90 19.97 0.23
N TYR A 127 9.17 19.03 -0.35
CA TYR A 127 8.02 19.30 -1.20
C TYR A 127 6.76 19.33 -0.37
N ASN A 128 5.95 20.36 -0.58
CA ASN A 128 4.57 20.47 -0.16
C ASN A 128 3.74 20.90 -1.36
N ALA A 129 2.73 20.13 -1.75
CA ALA A 129 1.92 20.45 -2.91
C ALA A 129 0.43 20.18 -2.63
N LYS A 130 -0.43 21.02 -3.22
CA LYS A 130 -1.89 20.83 -3.18
C LYS A 130 -2.50 21.02 -4.56
N VAL A 131 -3.60 20.31 -4.78
CA VAL A 131 -4.49 20.48 -5.94
C VAL A 131 -5.87 20.86 -5.42
N VAL A 132 -6.48 21.88 -6.01
CA VAL A 132 -7.81 22.38 -5.61
C VAL A 132 -8.71 22.48 -6.84
N ILE A 133 -9.86 21.82 -6.79
CA ILE A 133 -10.96 22.01 -7.72
C ILE A 133 -11.76 23.23 -7.24
N LYS A 134 -11.61 24.35 -7.93
CA LYS A 134 -12.30 25.61 -7.63
C LYS A 134 -13.73 25.65 -8.16
N SER A 135 -13.95 24.98 -9.29
CA SER A 135 -15.26 24.79 -9.89
C SER A 135 -15.23 23.52 -10.74
N SER A 136 -16.37 22.86 -10.82
CA SER A 136 -16.57 21.63 -11.59
C SER A 136 -17.95 21.69 -12.22
N ASN A 137 -18.05 21.35 -13.51
CA ASN A 137 -19.32 21.28 -14.23
C ASN A 137 -20.12 20.07 -13.75
N PRO A 138 -21.30 20.21 -13.11
CA PRO A 138 -22.05 19.07 -12.60
C PRO A 138 -22.51 18.07 -13.67
N GLN A 139 -22.62 18.51 -14.93
CA GLN A 139 -22.96 17.64 -16.06
C GLN A 139 -21.74 16.91 -16.64
N ASN A 140 -20.53 17.36 -16.33
CA ASN A 140 -19.27 16.74 -16.74
C ASN A 140 -18.17 17.04 -15.71
N PRO A 141 -18.25 16.43 -14.50
CA PRO A 141 -17.42 16.83 -13.38
C PRO A 141 -15.95 16.48 -13.62
N LEU A 142 -15.07 17.34 -13.08
CA LEU A 142 -13.64 17.08 -12.99
C LEU A 142 -13.39 15.80 -12.21
N ARG A 143 -12.67 14.86 -12.85
CA ARG A 143 -12.35 13.54 -12.31
C ARG A 143 -11.10 12.98 -12.96
N ASN A 144 -10.66 11.81 -12.50
CA ASN A 144 -9.53 11.08 -13.08
C ASN A 144 -8.25 11.92 -13.17
N ILE A 145 -8.01 12.75 -12.15
CA ILE A 145 -6.81 13.58 -12.03
C ILE A 145 -5.61 12.65 -11.82
N ARG A 146 -4.59 12.77 -12.67
CA ARG A 146 -3.28 12.12 -12.53
C ARG A 146 -2.19 13.17 -12.51
N VAL A 147 -1.17 13.00 -11.68
CA VAL A 147 0.00 13.88 -11.64
C VAL A 147 1.25 13.07 -11.93
N LEU A 148 1.78 13.24 -13.14
CA LEU A 148 2.81 12.39 -13.72
C LEU A 148 4.11 13.17 -13.92
N PRO A 149 5.28 12.62 -13.53
CA PRO A 149 6.57 13.25 -13.81
C PRO A 149 6.86 13.23 -15.31
N SER A 150 7.74 14.14 -15.74
CA SER A 150 8.34 14.07 -17.08
C SER A 150 9.22 12.81 -17.25
N GLY A 151 9.46 12.44 -18.50
CA GLY A 151 10.28 11.29 -18.87
C GLY A 151 9.46 10.01 -19.05
N GLY A 152 10.15 8.87 -18.94
CA GLY A 152 9.57 7.56 -19.17
C GLY A 152 10.51 6.43 -18.76
N ILE A 153 10.30 5.26 -19.34
CA ILE A 153 11.18 4.09 -19.24
C ILE A 153 11.50 3.57 -20.64
N CYS A 154 12.56 2.77 -20.76
CA CYS A 154 12.73 1.92 -21.93
C CYS A 154 11.88 0.66 -21.75
N ALA A 155 11.18 0.20 -22.80
CA ALA A 155 10.18 -0.88 -22.68
C ALA A 155 10.70 -2.19 -22.07
N GLY A 156 12.00 -2.49 -22.21
CA GLY A 156 12.65 -3.66 -21.63
C GLY A 156 13.26 -3.46 -20.24
N ASN A 157 13.19 -2.26 -19.66
CA ASN A 157 13.76 -1.96 -18.34
C ASN A 157 12.81 -1.07 -17.51
N PRO A 158 11.83 -1.66 -16.80
CA PRO A 158 10.89 -0.90 -15.96
C PRO A 158 11.51 -0.35 -14.68
N PHE A 159 12.76 -0.69 -14.39
CA PHE A 159 13.47 -0.31 -13.16
C PHE A 159 14.23 1.01 -13.30
N GLU A 160 14.33 1.56 -14.51
CA GLU A 160 15.13 2.76 -14.76
C GLU A 160 14.31 3.84 -15.45
N ARG A 161 14.29 5.02 -14.82
CA ARG A 161 13.73 6.23 -15.41
C ARG A 161 14.71 6.79 -16.45
N VAL A 162 14.18 7.22 -17.59
CA VAL A 162 14.91 7.98 -18.60
C VAL A 162 14.19 9.29 -18.91
N ASN A 163 14.94 10.31 -19.32
CA ASN A 163 14.39 11.64 -19.59
C ASN A 163 13.86 11.78 -21.03
N SER A 164 14.34 10.95 -21.96
CA SER A 164 13.96 11.03 -23.38
C SER A 164 14.23 9.74 -24.13
N ALA A 165 13.63 9.62 -25.32
CA ALA A 165 13.80 8.46 -26.19
C ALA A 165 15.26 8.18 -26.58
N GLY A 166 16.12 9.20 -26.65
CA GLY A 166 17.53 9.04 -27.03
C GLY A 166 18.36 8.23 -26.03
N GLN A 167 17.85 7.99 -24.81
CA GLN A 167 18.50 7.14 -23.82
C GLN A 167 18.11 5.66 -23.95
N CYS A 168 17.13 5.34 -24.80
CA CYS A 168 16.69 3.98 -25.04
C CYS A 168 17.33 3.38 -26.29
N LYS A 169 17.77 2.12 -26.17
CA LYS A 169 18.18 1.31 -27.32
C LYS A 169 16.99 0.78 -28.13
N GLY A 170 15.81 0.73 -27.52
CA GLY A 170 14.55 0.30 -28.13
C GLY A 170 13.41 1.27 -27.78
N ASP A 171 12.18 0.76 -27.74
CA ASP A 171 11.00 1.60 -27.52
C ASP A 171 11.07 2.38 -26.22
N TYR A 172 10.77 3.68 -26.32
CA TYR A 172 10.60 4.59 -25.21
C TYR A 172 9.12 4.72 -24.87
N LEU A 173 8.79 4.49 -23.60
CA LEU A 173 7.44 4.60 -23.06
C LEU A 173 7.40 5.77 -22.09
N ASP A 174 6.90 6.92 -22.54
CA ASP A 174 6.73 8.07 -21.68
C ASP A 174 5.59 7.85 -20.66
N PHE A 175 5.71 8.48 -19.49
CA PHE A 175 4.74 8.29 -18.41
C PHE A 175 3.36 8.87 -18.75
N GLU A 176 3.29 9.97 -19.50
CA GLU A 176 2.04 10.66 -19.84
C GLU A 176 1.10 9.77 -20.66
N HIS A 177 1.62 9.01 -21.62
CA HIS A 177 0.81 8.18 -22.50
C HIS A 177 0.73 6.70 -22.03
N ASN A 178 1.61 6.29 -21.11
CA ASN A 178 1.70 4.88 -20.68
C ASN A 178 1.42 4.66 -19.18
N TYR A 179 0.92 5.67 -18.43
CA TYR A 179 0.63 5.54 -16.99
C TYR A 179 -0.28 4.36 -16.62
N ALA A 180 -1.20 3.96 -17.52
CA ALA A 180 -2.07 2.81 -17.26
C ALA A 180 -1.30 1.48 -17.19
N LYS A 181 -0.14 1.39 -17.86
CA LYS A 181 0.75 0.22 -17.86
C LYS A 181 1.96 0.42 -16.95
N ILE A 182 2.41 1.66 -16.75
CA ILE A 182 3.52 2.00 -15.87
C ILE A 182 2.91 2.50 -14.57
N ILE A 183 2.61 1.58 -13.66
CA ILE A 183 1.92 1.90 -12.40
C ILE A 183 2.93 2.40 -11.35
N PHE A 184 4.05 1.69 -11.23
CA PHE A 184 5.03 1.94 -10.17
C PHE A 184 6.13 2.87 -10.61
N ASN A 185 6.64 3.63 -9.65
CA ASN A 185 7.84 4.43 -9.81
C ASN A 185 9.06 3.49 -10.03
N PRO A 186 9.86 3.69 -11.10
CA PRO A 186 11.04 2.86 -11.35
C PRO A 186 12.03 2.80 -10.17
N ASP A 187 12.18 3.90 -9.43
CA ASP A 187 13.08 3.96 -8.27
C ASP A 187 12.58 3.05 -7.13
N TYR A 188 11.26 3.02 -6.92
CA TYR A 188 10.62 2.11 -5.96
C TYR A 188 10.80 0.65 -6.38
N LEU A 189 10.59 0.33 -7.66
CA LEU A 189 10.84 -1.02 -8.18
C LEU A 189 12.30 -1.44 -8.01
N THR A 190 13.24 -0.53 -8.26
CA THR A 190 14.68 -0.78 -8.09
C THR A 190 15.02 -1.09 -6.64
N PHE A 191 14.45 -0.38 -5.67
CA PHE A 191 14.63 -0.69 -4.26
C PHE A 191 14.03 -2.05 -3.89
N MET A 192 12.85 -2.38 -4.41
CA MET A 192 12.10 -3.56 -4.00
C MET A 192 12.57 -4.87 -4.66
N ARG A 193 13.26 -4.81 -5.81
CA ARG A 193 13.61 -6.00 -6.61
C ARG A 193 14.53 -7.01 -5.93
N ASP A 194 15.21 -6.61 -4.86
CA ASP A 194 16.15 -7.47 -4.14
C ASP A 194 15.47 -8.30 -3.03
N TYR A 195 14.17 -8.06 -2.74
CA TYR A 195 13.41 -8.81 -1.74
C TYR A 195 12.67 -9.97 -2.39
N LYS A 196 12.76 -11.16 -1.77
CA LYS A 196 12.10 -12.38 -2.25
C LYS A 196 10.62 -12.44 -1.84
N VAL A 197 10.27 -11.87 -0.70
CA VAL A 197 8.89 -11.84 -0.17
C VAL A 197 8.48 -10.39 0.09
N ILE A 198 7.30 -10.01 -0.36
CA ILE A 198 6.73 -8.68 -0.09
C ILE A 198 5.47 -8.85 0.75
N ARG A 199 5.49 -8.30 1.97
CA ARG A 199 4.34 -8.25 2.86
C ARG A 199 3.57 -6.95 2.65
N PHE A 200 2.31 -7.10 2.25
CA PHE A 200 1.47 -6.01 1.77
C PHE A 200 0.62 -5.34 2.86
N MET A 201 0.83 -5.68 4.12
CA MET A 201 0.06 -5.18 5.26
C MET A 201 -0.19 -3.66 5.23
N ASN A 202 0.87 -2.87 5.00
CA ASN A 202 0.79 -1.41 4.98
C ASN A 202 0.18 -0.87 3.68
N MET A 203 0.59 -1.40 2.52
CA MET A 203 0.08 -0.94 1.23
C MET A 203 -1.43 -1.22 1.11
N GLY A 204 -1.89 -2.37 1.59
CA GLY A 204 -3.31 -2.72 1.64
C GLY A 204 -4.08 -2.09 2.82
N GLY A 205 -3.44 -1.30 3.68
CA GLY A 205 -4.08 -0.60 4.79
C GLY A 205 -4.79 -1.52 5.78
N VAL A 206 -4.18 -2.66 6.16
CA VAL A 206 -4.86 -3.72 6.93
C VAL A 206 -5.02 -3.40 8.41
N THR A 207 -4.11 -2.59 8.98
CA THR A 207 -4.21 -2.15 10.38
C THR A 207 -5.48 -1.33 10.58
N ARG A 208 -6.28 -1.69 11.60
CA ARG A 208 -7.60 -1.11 11.89
C ARG A 208 -8.66 -1.27 10.79
N ASN A 209 -8.46 -2.12 9.78
CA ASN A 209 -9.34 -2.23 8.63
C ASN A 209 -10.65 -2.99 8.92
N PRO A 210 -11.82 -2.31 8.98
CA PRO A 210 -13.10 -2.91 9.36
C PRO A 210 -13.86 -3.50 8.17
N ILE A 211 -13.25 -3.58 6.97
CA ILE A 211 -13.90 -4.06 5.76
C ILE A 211 -14.36 -5.51 5.96
N ARG A 212 -15.63 -5.74 5.63
CA ARG A 212 -16.30 -7.03 5.76
C ARG A 212 -16.67 -7.61 4.40
N ASP A 213 -17.23 -6.80 3.52
CA ASP A 213 -17.85 -7.23 2.28
C ASP A 213 -16.97 -6.91 1.07
N TRP A 214 -16.97 -7.78 0.06
CA TRP A 214 -16.08 -7.66 -1.11
C TRP A 214 -16.24 -6.34 -1.87
N ALA A 215 -17.45 -5.79 -1.88
CA ALA A 215 -17.79 -4.56 -2.58
C ALA A 215 -17.23 -3.29 -1.92
N ASP A 216 -16.85 -3.36 -0.63
CA ASP A 216 -16.39 -2.21 0.16
C ASP A 216 -14.86 -2.01 0.11
N ARG A 217 -14.14 -2.86 -0.61
CA ARG A 217 -12.69 -2.75 -0.79
C ARG A 217 -12.32 -1.53 -1.64
N SER A 218 -11.09 -1.07 -1.47
CA SER A 218 -10.47 -0.14 -2.42
C SER A 218 -10.45 -0.73 -3.84
N LEU A 219 -10.68 0.12 -4.82
CA LEU A 219 -10.70 -0.19 -6.25
C LEU A 219 -9.61 0.59 -6.99
N VAL A 220 -9.19 0.08 -8.15
CA VAL A 220 -8.21 0.74 -9.01
C VAL A 220 -8.67 2.14 -9.44
N ASP A 221 -9.99 2.28 -9.66
CA ASP A 221 -10.63 3.51 -10.12
C ASP A 221 -10.87 4.55 -9.02
N ASP A 222 -10.63 4.20 -7.75
CA ASP A 222 -10.71 5.17 -6.65
C ASP A 222 -9.75 6.35 -6.93
N ALA A 223 -10.21 7.55 -6.59
CA ALA A 223 -9.50 8.78 -6.86
C ALA A 223 -8.09 8.77 -6.27
N THR A 224 -7.99 8.27 -5.05
CA THR A 224 -6.74 8.04 -4.31
C THR A 224 -6.88 6.78 -3.47
N TRP A 225 -5.75 6.17 -3.13
CA TRP A 225 -5.66 5.06 -2.18
C TRP A 225 -5.10 5.51 -0.82
N GLY A 226 -4.88 6.82 -0.65
CA GLY A 226 -4.46 7.43 0.60
C GLY A 226 -5.60 7.69 1.58
N GLY A 227 -5.28 8.31 2.72
CA GLY A 227 -6.25 8.72 3.74
C GLY A 227 -5.97 8.18 5.15
N ALA A 228 -6.99 8.22 6.01
CA ALA A 228 -6.88 7.74 7.38
C ALA A 228 -6.79 6.21 7.48
N GLU A 229 -6.24 5.72 8.60
CA GLU A 229 -6.23 4.29 8.91
C GLU A 229 -7.65 3.72 8.93
N GLY A 230 -7.82 2.52 8.41
CA GLY A 230 -9.12 1.85 8.29
C GLY A 230 -9.95 2.28 7.08
N ILE A 231 -9.50 3.28 6.30
CA ILE A 231 -10.13 3.72 5.05
C ILE A 231 -9.16 3.58 3.88
N ARG A 232 -7.89 3.99 4.06
CA ARG A 232 -6.86 3.92 3.01
C ARG A 232 -6.44 2.50 2.66
N GLY A 233 -5.76 2.36 1.52
CA GLY A 233 -5.11 1.13 1.07
C GLY A 233 -5.22 0.95 -0.44
N ALA A 234 -4.12 0.54 -1.09
CA ALA A 234 -4.12 0.16 -2.49
C ALA A 234 -4.96 -1.12 -2.72
N PRO A 235 -5.61 -1.24 -3.87
CA PRO A 235 -6.45 -2.39 -4.20
C PRO A 235 -5.62 -3.66 -4.43
N LEU A 236 -6.25 -4.82 -4.28
CA LEU A 236 -5.61 -6.13 -4.44
C LEU A 236 -4.93 -6.30 -5.80
N GLU A 237 -5.55 -5.75 -6.84
CA GLU A 237 -5.04 -5.70 -8.20
C GLU A 237 -3.61 -5.15 -8.25
N ILE A 238 -3.36 -4.07 -7.50
CA ILE A 238 -2.07 -3.37 -7.49
C ILE A 238 -1.02 -4.13 -6.69
N MET A 239 -1.42 -4.74 -5.56
CA MET A 239 -0.52 -5.58 -4.78
C MET A 239 -0.03 -6.80 -5.59
N VAL A 240 -0.95 -7.48 -6.30
CA VAL A 240 -0.61 -8.60 -7.19
C VAL A 240 0.29 -8.15 -8.34
N GLU A 241 0.00 -7.01 -8.96
CA GLU A 241 0.82 -6.46 -10.04
C GLU A 241 2.24 -6.13 -9.58
N LEU A 242 2.42 -5.60 -8.36
CA LEU A 242 3.75 -5.36 -7.80
C LEU A 242 4.54 -6.67 -7.63
N ALA A 243 3.93 -7.68 -7.02
CA ALA A 243 4.54 -8.99 -6.82
C ALA A 243 4.95 -9.64 -8.16
N ASN A 244 4.08 -9.55 -9.18
CA ASN A 244 4.35 -10.05 -10.52
C ASN A 244 5.54 -9.37 -11.18
N ARG A 245 5.63 -8.03 -11.11
CA ARG A 245 6.73 -7.26 -11.72
C ARG A 245 8.07 -7.52 -11.06
N LEU A 246 8.07 -7.75 -9.76
CA LEU A 246 9.27 -8.01 -8.97
C LEU A 246 9.64 -9.49 -8.93
N HIS A 247 8.77 -10.37 -9.46
CA HIS A 247 8.88 -11.82 -9.30
C HIS A 247 9.09 -12.23 -7.82
N ALA A 248 8.40 -11.53 -6.92
CA ALA A 248 8.49 -11.72 -5.47
C ALA A 248 7.25 -12.46 -4.95
N ASP A 249 7.45 -13.36 -3.99
CA ASP A 249 6.36 -14.03 -3.30
C ASP A 249 5.51 -13.01 -2.53
N ALA A 250 4.20 -13.21 -2.49
CA ALA A 250 3.26 -12.23 -1.96
C ALA A 250 2.73 -12.66 -0.59
N TRP A 251 2.90 -11.80 0.41
CA TRP A 251 2.34 -12.00 1.75
C TRP A 251 1.19 -11.04 1.99
N PHE A 252 -0.02 -11.60 2.03
CA PHE A 252 -1.26 -10.87 2.23
C PHE A 252 -1.77 -11.01 3.67
N ASN A 253 -2.21 -9.87 4.21
CA ASN A 253 -2.93 -9.79 5.46
C ASN A 253 -4.42 -9.58 5.17
N ILE A 254 -5.29 -10.35 5.81
CA ILE A 254 -6.74 -10.26 5.61
C ILE A 254 -7.36 -9.29 6.63
N PRO A 255 -8.23 -8.34 6.24
CA PRO A 255 -8.94 -7.45 7.16
C PRO A 255 -9.63 -8.20 8.30
N HIS A 256 -9.63 -7.63 9.51
CA HIS A 256 -10.09 -8.36 10.70
C HIS A 256 -11.59 -8.72 10.65
N ALA A 257 -12.40 -7.92 9.95
CA ALA A 257 -13.84 -8.14 9.82
C ALA A 257 -14.25 -8.89 8.54
N ALA A 258 -13.30 -9.29 7.69
CA ALA A 258 -13.58 -9.88 6.38
C ALA A 258 -14.46 -11.13 6.47
N SER A 259 -15.55 -11.12 5.69
CA SER A 259 -16.45 -12.27 5.55
C SER A 259 -15.80 -13.40 4.75
N ASN A 260 -16.35 -14.62 4.86
CA ASN A 260 -15.90 -15.75 4.04
C ASN A 260 -16.05 -15.47 2.54
N ASP A 261 -17.08 -14.71 2.15
CA ASP A 261 -17.29 -14.29 0.77
C ASP A 261 -16.16 -13.37 0.28
N TYR A 262 -15.81 -12.34 1.07
CA TYR A 262 -14.65 -11.49 0.80
C TYR A 262 -13.38 -12.32 0.62
N ILE A 263 -13.09 -13.24 1.55
CA ILE A 263 -11.87 -14.06 1.53
C ILE A 263 -11.87 -14.98 0.31
N THR A 264 -13.01 -15.55 -0.06
CA THR A 264 -13.14 -16.41 -1.23
C THR A 264 -12.87 -15.63 -2.51
N HIS A 265 -13.43 -14.43 -2.66
CA HIS A 265 -13.18 -13.56 -3.80
C HIS A 265 -11.72 -13.08 -3.86
N PHE A 266 -11.13 -12.74 -2.71
CA PHE A 266 -9.72 -12.38 -2.59
C PHE A 266 -8.83 -13.54 -3.07
N ALA A 267 -9.02 -14.74 -2.52
CA ALA A 267 -8.24 -15.93 -2.88
C ALA A 267 -8.39 -16.28 -4.37
N ARG A 268 -9.60 -16.16 -4.95
CA ARG A 268 -9.84 -16.39 -6.39
C ARG A 268 -9.08 -15.40 -7.25
N TYR A 269 -9.10 -14.11 -6.88
CA TYR A 269 -8.35 -13.10 -7.60
C TYR A 269 -6.85 -13.39 -7.56
N VAL A 270 -6.28 -13.70 -6.38
CA VAL A 270 -4.87 -14.04 -6.23
C VAL A 270 -4.51 -15.28 -7.06
N LYS A 271 -5.29 -16.36 -6.98
CA LYS A 271 -5.06 -17.59 -7.76
C LYS A 271 -4.97 -17.31 -9.27
N ASN A 272 -5.88 -16.46 -9.77
CA ASN A 272 -6.03 -16.22 -11.20
C ASN A 272 -5.02 -15.21 -11.76
N ASN A 273 -4.51 -14.29 -10.93
CA ASN A 273 -3.74 -13.14 -11.41
C ASN A 273 -2.30 -13.09 -10.89
N LEU A 274 -1.98 -13.75 -9.77
CA LEU A 274 -0.60 -13.87 -9.31
C LEU A 274 0.14 -14.91 -10.16
N ASN A 275 1.33 -14.57 -10.65
CA ASN A 275 2.17 -15.41 -11.48
C ASN A 275 2.29 -16.82 -10.85
N PRO A 276 2.02 -17.90 -11.62
CA PRO A 276 1.90 -19.24 -11.08
C PRO A 276 3.19 -19.85 -10.48
N GLY A 277 4.33 -19.18 -10.62
CA GLY A 277 5.59 -19.57 -9.97
C GLY A 277 5.81 -18.98 -8.57
N LEU A 278 4.99 -18.02 -8.13
CA LEU A 278 5.18 -17.30 -6.86
C LEU A 278 4.48 -17.99 -5.68
N LYS A 279 4.95 -17.80 -4.46
CA LYS A 279 4.24 -18.26 -3.26
C LYS A 279 3.29 -17.19 -2.73
N VAL A 280 2.26 -17.65 -2.02
CA VAL A 280 1.26 -16.83 -1.32
C VAL A 280 1.35 -17.12 0.16
N TYR A 281 1.74 -16.13 0.94
CA TYR A 281 1.63 -16.17 2.40
C TYR A 281 0.31 -15.53 2.80
N VAL A 282 -0.47 -16.21 3.63
CA VAL A 282 -1.75 -15.71 4.13
C VAL A 282 -1.68 -15.60 5.65
N GLU A 283 -1.98 -14.40 6.16
CA GLU A 283 -2.01 -14.08 7.58
C GLU A 283 -3.33 -13.37 7.92
N TYR A 284 -3.94 -13.71 9.05
CA TYR A 284 -5.13 -13.01 9.50
C TYR A 284 -4.75 -11.68 10.17
N SER A 285 -5.17 -10.55 9.60
CA SER A 285 -5.00 -9.20 10.16
C SER A 285 -3.53 -8.86 10.53
N ASN A 286 -3.35 -7.90 11.42
CA ASN A 286 -2.07 -7.44 11.95
C ASN A 286 -2.14 -7.26 13.47
N GLU A 287 -1.08 -7.62 14.19
CA GLU A 287 -0.91 -7.40 15.65
C GLU A 287 -2.19 -7.55 16.47
N THR A 288 -2.87 -8.69 16.32
CA THR A 288 -4.18 -8.92 16.92
C THR A 288 -4.15 -9.03 18.44
N TRP A 289 -2.94 -9.08 19.03
CA TRP A 289 -2.68 -9.01 20.45
C TRP A 289 -2.52 -7.58 20.99
N ASN A 290 -2.25 -6.59 20.13
CA ASN A 290 -1.84 -5.26 20.57
C ASN A 290 -3.06 -4.39 20.93
N GLY A 291 -3.11 -3.99 22.20
CA GLY A 291 -4.19 -3.21 22.81
C GLY A 291 -4.53 -1.90 22.13
N ILE A 292 -3.61 -1.30 21.39
CA ILE A 292 -3.81 0.01 20.75
C ILE A 292 -4.67 -0.08 19.49
N PHE A 293 -4.80 -1.26 18.88
CA PHE A 293 -5.50 -1.45 17.62
C PHE A 293 -6.91 -2.02 17.79
N SER A 294 -7.83 -1.63 16.92
CA SER A 294 -9.24 -2.04 17.00
C SER A 294 -9.43 -3.55 16.80
N GLN A 295 -8.59 -4.19 15.98
CA GLN A 295 -8.66 -5.63 15.76
C GLN A 295 -8.41 -6.45 17.04
N HIS A 296 -7.62 -5.96 18.01
CA HIS A 296 -7.45 -6.68 19.27
C HIS A 296 -8.76 -6.74 20.07
N ALA A 297 -9.49 -5.62 20.14
CA ALA A 297 -10.82 -5.62 20.75
C ALA A 297 -11.78 -6.55 20.01
N TYR A 298 -11.72 -6.56 18.67
CA TYR A 298 -12.50 -7.46 17.83
C TYR A 298 -12.25 -8.94 18.17
N MET A 299 -10.97 -9.37 18.27
CA MET A 299 -10.65 -10.76 18.62
C MET A 299 -11.23 -11.17 19.96
N LYS A 300 -11.08 -10.32 20.99
CA LYS A 300 -11.63 -10.60 22.33
C LYS A 300 -13.15 -10.74 22.31
N GLN A 301 -13.84 -9.87 21.56
CA GLN A 301 -15.30 -9.93 21.42
C GLN A 301 -15.74 -11.20 20.68
N GLY A 302 -15.04 -11.58 19.61
CA GLY A 302 -15.27 -12.83 18.89
C GLY A 302 -15.09 -14.05 19.80
N GLY A 303 -13.98 -14.11 20.54
CA GLY A 303 -13.71 -15.18 21.50
C GLY A 303 -14.75 -15.29 22.60
N LYS A 304 -15.20 -14.15 23.16
CA LYS A 304 -16.28 -14.12 24.15
C LYS A 304 -17.60 -14.62 23.56
N LYS A 305 -17.95 -14.19 22.35
CA LYS A 305 -19.19 -14.60 21.67
C LYS A 305 -19.24 -16.11 21.40
N LEU A 306 -18.08 -16.71 21.14
CA LEU A 306 -17.94 -18.15 20.92
C LEU A 306 -17.72 -18.96 22.21
N GLY A 307 -17.66 -18.31 23.38
CA GLY A 307 -17.44 -19.01 24.66
C GLY A 307 -16.05 -19.66 24.79
N LEU A 308 -15.02 -19.12 24.12
CA LEU A 308 -13.69 -19.76 24.07
C LEU A 308 -12.89 -19.70 25.38
N THR A 309 -13.38 -18.94 26.36
CA THR A 309 -12.98 -18.96 27.78
C THR A 309 -13.90 -18.03 28.57
N SER A 310 -14.17 -18.39 29.84
CA SER A 310 -14.99 -17.60 30.76
C SER A 310 -14.23 -16.44 31.42
N ASP A 311 -12.94 -16.63 31.72
CA ASP A 311 -12.27 -15.82 32.75
C ASP A 311 -11.06 -15.01 32.25
N ALA A 312 -10.61 -15.24 31.01
CA ALA A 312 -9.42 -14.57 30.45
C ALA A 312 -9.68 -14.00 29.04
N PRO A 313 -10.14 -12.73 28.93
CA PRO A 313 -10.52 -12.15 27.63
C PRO A 313 -9.42 -12.15 26.56
N HIS A 314 -8.15 -12.03 26.95
CA HIS A 314 -7.02 -12.07 26.00
C HIS A 314 -6.80 -13.47 25.44
N ILE A 315 -6.88 -14.52 26.27
CA ILE A 315 -6.87 -15.93 25.82
C ILE A 315 -8.05 -16.20 24.89
N ALA A 316 -9.23 -15.65 25.18
CA ALA A 316 -10.39 -15.75 24.28
C ALA A 316 -10.06 -15.19 22.89
N GLY A 317 -9.40 -14.03 22.86
CA GLY A 317 -8.94 -13.39 21.63
C GLY A 317 -7.90 -14.21 20.88
N TRP A 318 -6.92 -14.78 21.56
CA TRP A 318 -5.89 -15.63 20.95
C TRP A 318 -6.49 -16.90 20.32
N LYS A 319 -7.41 -17.56 21.03
CA LYS A 319 -8.12 -18.74 20.50
C LYS A 319 -9.01 -18.38 19.31
N PHE A 320 -9.72 -17.25 19.38
CA PHE A 320 -10.52 -16.77 18.26
C PHE A 320 -9.66 -16.47 17.03
N TYR A 321 -8.52 -15.81 17.24
CA TYR A 321 -7.53 -15.56 16.19
C TYR A 321 -7.05 -16.85 15.53
N ALA A 322 -6.63 -17.84 16.32
CA ALA A 322 -6.17 -19.14 15.82
C ALA A 322 -7.27 -19.83 15.01
N LYS A 323 -8.48 -19.93 15.57
CA LYS A 323 -9.65 -20.52 14.90
C LYS A 323 -9.93 -19.86 13.55
N ARG A 324 -10.04 -18.53 13.55
CA ARG A 324 -10.39 -17.76 12.36
C ARG A 324 -9.29 -17.81 11.30
N SER A 325 -8.02 -17.88 11.70
CA SER A 325 -6.91 -18.06 10.78
C SER A 325 -6.99 -19.41 10.06
N VAL A 326 -7.28 -20.50 10.78
CA VAL A 326 -7.46 -21.83 10.15
C VAL A 326 -8.65 -21.83 9.18
N GLU A 327 -9.77 -21.21 9.53
CA GLU A 327 -10.91 -21.04 8.61
C GLU A 327 -10.52 -20.27 7.33
N ILE A 328 -9.69 -19.23 7.43
CA ILE A 328 -9.16 -18.49 6.28
C ILE A 328 -8.26 -19.39 5.44
N PHE A 329 -7.38 -20.17 6.07
CA PHE A 329 -6.49 -21.10 5.38
C PHE A 329 -7.30 -22.13 4.58
N ASP A 330 -8.33 -22.71 5.18
CA ASP A 330 -9.20 -23.69 4.51
C ASP A 330 -9.90 -23.09 3.28
N ILE A 331 -10.34 -21.83 3.33
CA ILE A 331 -10.92 -21.13 2.17
C ILE A 331 -9.88 -20.98 1.05
N PHE A 332 -8.66 -20.56 1.39
CA PHE A 332 -7.58 -20.45 0.40
C PHE A 332 -7.25 -21.81 -0.21
N GLU A 333 -7.14 -22.86 0.61
CA GLU A 333 -6.88 -24.23 0.15
C GLU A 333 -7.97 -24.74 -0.78
N GLN A 334 -9.25 -24.52 -0.44
CA GLN A 334 -10.39 -24.89 -1.28
C GLN A 334 -10.34 -24.18 -2.63
N VAL A 335 -10.02 -22.87 -2.64
CA VAL A 335 -9.93 -22.10 -3.88
C VAL A 335 -8.74 -22.54 -4.73
N PHE A 336 -7.57 -22.76 -4.13
CA PHE A 336 -6.35 -23.13 -4.85
C PHE A 336 -6.40 -24.58 -5.34
N GLY A 337 -6.97 -25.49 -4.56
CA GLY A 337 -7.04 -26.93 -4.84
C GLY A 337 -5.72 -27.68 -4.57
N SER A 338 -4.67 -26.96 -4.18
CA SER A 338 -3.38 -27.51 -3.72
C SER A 338 -2.73 -26.55 -2.72
N ARG A 339 -1.81 -27.07 -1.91
CA ARG A 339 -1.01 -26.30 -0.94
C ARG A 339 0.37 -25.94 -1.45
N ASP A 340 0.75 -26.34 -2.67
CA ASP A 340 2.15 -26.25 -3.17
C ASP A 340 2.71 -24.83 -3.14
N ARG A 341 1.83 -23.84 -3.17
CA ARG A 341 2.16 -22.42 -3.25
C ARG A 341 1.54 -21.59 -2.13
N LEU A 342 0.87 -22.23 -1.17
CA LEU A 342 0.24 -21.57 -0.03
C LEU A 342 1.12 -21.75 1.21
N ILE A 343 1.46 -20.65 1.87
CA ILE A 343 2.12 -20.63 3.18
C ILE A 343 1.15 -20.03 4.19
N ARG A 344 0.72 -20.84 5.15
CA ARG A 344 -0.28 -20.47 6.16
C ARG A 344 0.42 -19.93 7.40
N VAL A 345 0.16 -18.68 7.74
CA VAL A 345 0.93 -17.95 8.74
C VAL A 345 0.05 -17.53 9.92
N LEU A 346 0.40 -18.03 11.11
CA LEU A 346 -0.04 -17.41 12.37
C LEU A 346 0.99 -16.38 12.80
N ALA A 347 0.55 -15.35 13.53
CA ALA A 347 1.43 -14.31 14.04
C ALA A 347 1.21 -14.06 15.53
N GLY A 348 2.28 -13.71 16.23
CA GLY A 348 2.25 -13.41 17.66
C GLY A 348 3.33 -12.43 18.11
N LEU A 349 3.27 -12.10 19.40
CA LEU A 349 4.22 -11.20 20.05
C LEU A 349 5.52 -11.93 20.41
N THR A 350 6.65 -11.36 19.99
CA THR A 350 7.97 -11.81 20.41
C THR A 350 8.09 -11.85 21.93
N GLY A 351 8.54 -12.97 22.49
CA GLY A 351 8.73 -13.16 23.93
C GLY A 351 7.49 -13.65 24.69
N SER A 352 6.33 -13.80 24.03
CA SER A 352 5.14 -14.40 24.65
C SER A 352 4.98 -15.87 24.22
N THR A 353 5.62 -16.77 24.95
CA THR A 353 5.49 -18.21 24.73
C THR A 353 4.07 -18.70 24.97
N GLU A 354 3.41 -18.21 26.02
CA GLU A 354 2.01 -18.57 26.36
C GLU A 354 1.04 -18.26 25.20
N MET A 355 1.18 -17.08 24.56
CA MET A 355 0.37 -16.72 23.40
C MET A 355 0.59 -17.70 22.24
N THR A 356 1.86 -17.99 21.96
CA THR A 356 2.26 -18.88 20.88
C THR A 356 1.72 -20.30 21.10
N GLU A 357 1.90 -20.86 22.30
CA GLU A 357 1.39 -22.17 22.70
C GLU A 357 -0.14 -22.22 22.68
N THR A 358 -0.80 -21.17 23.19
CA THR A 358 -2.27 -21.09 23.18
C THR A 358 -2.81 -21.09 21.76
N MET A 359 -2.24 -20.27 20.87
CA MET A 359 -2.70 -20.17 19.48
C MET A 359 -2.45 -21.46 18.70
N LEU A 360 -1.24 -22.02 18.76
CA LEU A 360 -0.88 -23.23 18.03
C LEU A 360 -1.58 -24.48 18.57
N GLY A 361 -1.78 -24.57 19.89
CA GLY A 361 -2.42 -25.71 20.54
C GLY A 361 -3.94 -25.72 20.41
N TYR A 362 -4.58 -24.55 20.28
CA TYR A 362 -6.03 -24.47 20.16
C TYR A 362 -6.54 -25.16 18.89
N GLU A 363 -7.42 -26.15 19.05
CA GLU A 363 -7.96 -26.99 17.95
C GLU A 363 -6.87 -27.57 17.03
N ASN A 364 -5.66 -27.86 17.56
CA ASN A 364 -4.51 -28.34 16.80
C ASN A 364 -4.09 -27.43 15.63
N ALA A 365 -4.22 -26.10 15.76
CA ALA A 365 -3.87 -25.14 14.71
C ALA A 365 -2.44 -25.30 14.16
N TYR A 366 -1.50 -25.86 14.94
CA TYR A 366 -0.15 -26.21 14.47
C TYR A 366 -0.14 -27.15 13.26
N GLN A 367 -1.15 -28.00 13.07
CA GLN A 367 -1.28 -28.89 11.90
C GLN A 367 -1.67 -28.12 10.62
N HIS A 368 -2.17 -26.90 10.79
CA HIS A 368 -2.65 -26.03 9.73
C HIS A 368 -1.77 -24.79 9.52
N THR A 369 -0.62 -24.72 10.20
CA THR A 369 0.27 -23.55 10.21
C THR A 369 1.64 -23.95 9.69
N ASP A 370 2.11 -23.29 8.64
CA ASP A 370 3.41 -23.57 8.01
C ASP A 370 4.52 -22.67 8.57
N ALA A 371 4.16 -21.49 9.07
CA ALA A 371 5.08 -20.55 9.71
C ALA A 371 4.40 -19.76 10.84
N PHE A 372 5.20 -19.38 11.84
CA PHE A 372 4.77 -18.47 12.90
C PHE A 372 5.57 -17.16 12.83
N ALA A 373 4.92 -16.06 12.49
CA ALA A 373 5.52 -14.74 12.40
C ALA A 373 5.62 -14.09 13.78
N VAL A 374 6.75 -13.44 14.05
CA VAL A 374 6.98 -12.69 15.29
C VAL A 374 7.40 -11.25 14.95
N ALA A 375 7.03 -10.29 15.80
CA ALA A 375 7.37 -8.87 15.64
C ALA A 375 8.42 -8.43 16.68
N PRO A 376 9.73 -8.58 16.42
CA PRO A 376 10.77 -8.08 17.31
C PRO A 376 10.98 -6.58 17.08
N TYR A 377 11.24 -5.84 18.16
CA TYR A 377 11.72 -4.46 18.08
C TYR A 377 13.20 -4.41 18.43
N VAL A 378 13.94 -3.61 17.68
CA VAL A 378 15.32 -3.25 17.98
C VAL A 378 15.36 -1.84 18.55
N PHE A 379 16.20 -1.61 19.56
CA PHE A 379 16.31 -0.34 20.27
C PHE A 379 17.74 0.20 20.23
N GLY A 380 17.88 1.52 20.29
CA GLY A 380 19.13 2.27 20.36
C GLY A 380 18.83 3.77 20.38
N ASP A 381 19.84 4.60 20.67
CA ASP A 381 19.67 6.06 20.66
C ASP A 381 19.14 6.55 19.31
N TYR A 382 17.98 7.20 19.31
CA TYR A 382 17.28 7.59 18.09
C TYR A 382 18.10 8.57 17.23
N ASP A 383 18.79 9.52 17.84
CA ASP A 383 19.57 10.51 17.12
C ASP A 383 20.87 9.92 16.54
N ALA A 384 21.49 8.98 17.25
CA ALA A 384 22.62 8.22 16.75
C ALA A 384 22.21 7.28 15.60
N LEU A 385 21.10 6.55 15.75
CA LEU A 385 20.59 5.64 14.71
C LEU A 385 20.30 6.40 13.40
N ARG A 386 19.71 7.60 13.48
CA ARG A 386 19.47 8.48 12.31
C ARG A 386 20.75 8.97 11.63
N LYS A 387 21.85 9.05 12.38
CA LYS A 387 23.16 9.48 11.87
C LYS A 387 24.00 8.29 11.40
N ALA A 388 23.59 7.05 11.68
CA ALA A 388 24.31 5.87 11.25
C ALA A 388 24.46 5.87 9.72
N ARG A 389 25.64 5.49 9.26
CA ARG A 389 26.03 5.39 7.84
C ARG A 389 26.42 3.97 7.44
N SER A 390 26.34 3.02 8.37
CA SER A 390 26.61 1.60 8.13
C SER A 390 25.85 0.72 9.10
N VAL A 391 25.64 -0.53 8.70
CA VAL A 391 25.05 -1.57 9.56
C VAL A 391 25.89 -1.80 10.83
N ASN A 392 27.22 -1.73 10.72
CA ASN A 392 28.11 -1.85 11.88
C ASN A 392 27.87 -0.74 12.91
N GLN A 393 27.66 0.50 12.47
CA GLN A 393 27.31 1.59 13.37
C GLN A 393 25.94 1.37 14.02
N VAL A 394 24.95 0.90 13.26
CA VAL A 394 23.64 0.53 13.83
C VAL A 394 23.81 -0.49 14.94
N PHE A 395 24.57 -1.57 14.71
CA PHE A 395 24.82 -2.58 15.75
C PHE A 395 25.61 -2.03 16.94
N GLN A 396 26.60 -1.18 16.71
CA GLN A 396 27.33 -0.51 17.80
C GLN A 396 26.39 0.33 18.66
N ILE A 397 25.48 1.10 18.05
CA ILE A 397 24.50 1.93 18.76
C ILE A 397 23.50 1.06 19.53
N MET A 398 23.01 -0.02 18.92
CA MET A 398 22.10 -0.98 19.57
C MET A 398 22.74 -1.72 20.75
N GLN A 399 24.06 -1.84 20.78
CA GLN A 399 24.82 -2.52 21.85
C GLN A 399 25.42 -1.53 22.87
N ASP A 400 25.27 -0.23 22.63
CA ASP A 400 25.80 0.80 23.52
C ASP A 400 25.00 0.83 24.82
N ARG A 401 25.63 0.38 25.91
CA ARG A 401 25.02 0.28 27.25
C ARG A 401 24.59 1.61 27.84
N ARG A 402 24.92 2.75 27.22
CA ARG A 402 24.42 4.06 27.62
C ARG A 402 22.92 4.22 27.35
N TYR A 403 22.33 3.38 26.49
CA TYR A 403 20.95 3.47 26.02
C TYR A 403 20.14 2.21 26.28
#